data_AF-A0A8S4SCD0-F1
#
_entry.id   AF-A0A8S4SCD0-F1
#
_cell.length_a   1.000
_cell.length_b   1.000
_cell.length_c   1.000
_cell.angle_alpha   90.00
_cell.angle_beta   90.00
_cell.angle_gamma   90.00
#
_symmetry.space_group_name_H-M   'P 1'
#
loop_
_entity.id
_entity.type
_entity.pdbx_description
1 polymer ?
#
loop_
_entity_poly.entity_id
_entity_poly.type
_entity_poly.pdbx_seq_one_letter_code
_entity_poly.pdbx_strand_id
1 'polypeptide(L)'
;MINKINLSYNNRRSLATAHVPAVLEPIGLARSDGKRPDGMTLIPWRLGRSLLWDATCVDTLAASHIQATSSMVGAAASSAEQAKRRKYEILDSSFIFVPFGVETLGPWGPEARALFKELSKRVIESTGDPRAGSYLGQRFSLAIQRGNAASILGTVPRCGGFEDVLDFI
;
A
#
# COMPACT_ATOMS: atom_id res chain seq x y z
N MET A 1 11.83 -0.57 0.96
CA MET A 1 11.27 -0.78 2.33
C MET A 1 10.45 0.42 2.81
N ILE A 2 10.96 1.66 2.66
CA ILE A 2 10.28 2.90 3.10
C ILE A 2 8.88 3.07 2.48
N ASN A 3 8.75 2.88 1.15
CA ASN A 3 7.45 2.95 0.48
C ASN A 3 6.42 1.99 1.08
N LYS A 4 6.82 0.75 1.39
CA LYS A 4 5.91 -0.25 1.97
C LYS A 4 5.31 0.24 3.29
N ILE A 5 6.15 0.75 4.20
CA ILE A 5 5.73 1.27 5.50
C ILE A 5 4.76 2.44 5.32
N ASN A 6 5.11 3.41 4.48
CA ASN A 6 4.30 4.60 4.26
C ASN A 6 2.93 4.28 3.64
N LEU A 7 2.87 3.32 2.72
CA LEU A 7 1.62 2.87 2.09
C LEU A 7 0.71 2.18 3.12
N SER A 8 1.27 1.27 3.93
CA SER A 8 0.50 0.56 4.95
C SER A 8 -0.01 1.47 6.06
N TYR A 9 0.78 2.47 6.45
CA TYR A 9 0.32 3.51 7.36
C TYR A 9 -0.81 4.36 6.77
N ASN A 10 -0.71 4.76 5.49
CA ASN A 10 -1.77 5.51 4.83
C ASN A 10 -3.06 4.70 4.69
N ASN A 11 -2.99 3.40 4.39
CA ASN A 11 -4.16 2.52 4.41
C ASN A 11 -4.87 2.55 5.78
N ARG A 12 -4.12 2.33 6.87
CA ARG A 12 -4.67 2.40 8.23
C ARG A 12 -5.29 3.75 8.55
N ARG A 13 -4.61 4.86 8.21
CA ARG A 13 -5.11 6.21 8.47
C ARG A 13 -6.38 6.52 7.67
N SER A 14 -6.48 6.02 6.45
CA SER A 14 -7.68 6.17 5.60
C SER A 14 -8.87 5.42 6.19
N LEU A 15 -8.64 4.19 6.67
CA LEU A 15 -9.64 3.39 7.37
C LEU A 15 -10.13 4.10 8.63
N ALA A 16 -9.21 4.68 9.42
CA ALA A 16 -9.57 5.46 10.60
C ALA A 16 -10.43 6.70 10.27
N THR A 17 -10.10 7.42 9.19
CA THR A 17 -10.95 8.52 8.70
C THR A 17 -12.35 8.04 8.31
N ALA A 18 -12.45 6.87 7.69
CA ALA A 18 -13.71 6.21 7.36
C ALA A 18 -14.40 5.52 8.56
N HIS A 19 -13.98 5.81 9.80
CA HIS A 19 -14.49 5.17 11.03
C HIS A 19 -14.38 3.64 11.06
N VAL A 20 -13.45 3.07 10.31
CA VAL A 20 -13.13 1.64 10.32
C VAL A 20 -11.86 1.43 11.15
N PRO A 21 -11.96 0.94 12.41
CA PRO A 21 -10.79 0.66 13.21
C PRO A 21 -9.94 -0.44 12.57
N ALA A 22 -8.62 -0.25 12.58
CA ALA A 22 -7.67 -1.18 11.98
C ALA A 22 -6.35 -1.25 12.74
N VAL A 23 -5.76 -2.44 12.75
CA VAL A 23 -4.48 -2.74 13.40
C VAL A 23 -3.41 -3.00 12.34
N LEU A 24 -2.17 -2.59 12.62
CA LEU A 24 -1.02 -2.95 11.81
C LEU A 24 -0.42 -4.25 12.32
N GLU A 25 0.10 -5.05 11.40
CA GLU A 25 0.85 -6.27 11.70
C GLU A 25 0.10 -7.26 12.63
N PRO A 26 -1.11 -7.68 12.26
CA PRO A 26 -1.90 -8.64 13.04
C PRO A 26 -1.14 -9.95 13.24
N ILE A 27 -1.28 -10.52 14.44
CA ILE A 27 -0.69 -11.80 14.83
C ILE A 27 -1.73 -12.91 14.84
N GLY A 28 -1.30 -14.15 14.63
CA GLY A 28 -2.14 -15.34 14.80
C GLY A 28 -3.20 -15.56 13.72
N LEU A 29 -3.07 -14.95 12.53
CA LEU A 29 -4.05 -15.10 11.45
C LEU A 29 -4.07 -16.49 10.82
N ALA A 30 -2.92 -17.16 10.78
CA ALA A 30 -2.78 -18.53 10.31
C ALA A 30 -1.94 -19.32 11.30
N ARG A 31 -2.33 -20.59 11.51
CA ARG A 31 -1.79 -21.44 12.58
C ARG A 31 -0.40 -22.01 12.30
N SER A 32 0.05 -22.03 11.04
CA SER A 32 1.17 -22.88 10.61
C SER A 32 2.27 -22.19 9.81
N ASP A 33 2.08 -20.97 9.32
CA ASP A 33 2.94 -20.38 8.29
C ASP A 33 3.52 -19.00 8.65
N GLY A 34 3.23 -18.47 9.85
CA GLY A 34 3.78 -17.18 10.31
C GLY A 34 3.42 -15.99 9.41
N LYS A 35 2.40 -16.12 8.56
CA LYS A 35 2.00 -15.07 7.63
C LYS A 35 1.51 -13.85 8.39
N ARG A 36 2.15 -12.72 8.10
CA ARG A 36 1.90 -11.43 8.74
C ARG A 36 1.68 -10.38 7.65
N PRO A 37 0.42 -10.14 7.26
CA PRO A 37 0.08 -9.01 6.39
C PRO A 37 0.32 -7.70 7.14
N ASP A 38 0.33 -6.58 6.42
CA ASP A 38 0.67 -5.29 7.00
C ASP A 38 -0.43 -4.73 7.90
N GLY A 39 -1.70 -5.11 7.68
CA GLY A 39 -2.77 -4.73 8.57
C GLY A 39 -4.09 -5.44 8.34
N MET A 40 -5.00 -5.22 9.29
CA MET A 40 -6.32 -5.83 9.34
C MET A 40 -7.37 -4.86 9.89
N THR A 41 -8.59 -4.88 9.34
CA THR A 41 -9.74 -4.20 9.96
C THR A 41 -10.26 -4.99 11.16
N LEU A 42 -10.55 -4.29 12.25
CA LEU A 42 -11.10 -4.89 13.47
C LEU A 42 -12.61 -5.15 13.39
N ILE A 43 -13.27 -4.54 12.41
CA ILE A 43 -14.67 -4.79 12.05
C ILE A 43 -14.78 -5.36 10.64
N PRO A 44 -15.88 -6.05 10.30
CA PRO A 44 -16.12 -6.55 8.97
C PRO A 44 -16.03 -5.44 7.90
N TRP A 45 -15.29 -5.71 6.83
CA TRP A 45 -15.18 -4.82 5.67
C TRP A 45 -16.32 -5.02 4.69
N ARG A 46 -16.63 -6.29 4.37
CA ARG A 46 -17.74 -6.73 3.51
C ARG A 46 -18.08 -8.18 3.80
N LEU A 47 -19.34 -8.58 3.61
CA LEU A 47 -19.80 -9.98 3.76
C LEU A 47 -19.43 -10.61 5.12
N GLY A 48 -19.44 -9.83 6.21
CA GLY A 48 -19.06 -10.32 7.54
C GLY A 48 -17.57 -10.61 7.74
N ARG A 49 -16.72 -10.32 6.73
CA ARG A 49 -15.28 -10.63 6.75
C ARG A 49 -14.44 -9.37 6.89
N SER A 50 -13.40 -9.43 7.71
CA SER A 50 -12.41 -8.36 7.83
C SER A 50 -11.55 -8.24 6.57
N LEU A 51 -11.09 -7.02 6.28
CA LEU A 51 -10.12 -6.73 5.25
C LEU A 51 -8.71 -6.97 5.81
N LEU A 52 -7.89 -7.70 5.05
CA LEU A 52 -6.45 -7.78 5.22
C LEU A 52 -5.77 -7.07 4.05
N TRP A 53 -4.71 -6.33 4.31
CA TRP A 53 -3.90 -5.74 3.26
C TRP A 53 -2.42 -5.97 3.49
N ASP A 54 -1.67 -6.05 2.41
CA ASP A 54 -0.21 -6.09 2.40
C ASP A 54 0.27 -5.20 1.26
N ALA A 55 0.98 -4.13 1.60
CA ALA A 55 1.47 -3.19 0.62
C ALA A 55 2.77 -3.67 0.01
N THR A 56 2.96 -3.38 -1.27
CA THR A 56 4.22 -3.61 -1.95
C THR A 56 4.49 -2.49 -2.92
N CYS A 57 5.75 -2.05 -2.95
CA CYS A 57 6.22 -1.08 -3.93
C CYS A 57 7.34 -1.74 -4.72
N VAL A 58 7.14 -1.88 -6.03
CA VAL A 58 8.09 -2.52 -6.94
C VAL A 58 8.77 -1.48 -7.83
N ASP A 59 10.03 -1.73 -8.16
CA ASP A 59 10.80 -0.83 -9.02
C ASP A 59 10.34 -1.00 -10.48
N THR A 60 9.74 0.05 -11.06
CA THR A 60 9.34 0.09 -12.47
C THR A 60 10.51 -0.20 -13.41
N LEU A 61 11.72 0.22 -13.03
CA LEU A 61 12.92 0.21 -13.88
C LEU A 61 13.86 -0.97 -13.58
N ALA A 62 13.47 -1.89 -12.70
CA ALA A 62 14.25 -3.10 -12.47
C ALA A 62 14.40 -3.89 -13.79
N ALA A 63 15.60 -4.41 -14.05
CA ALA A 63 15.90 -5.16 -15.28
C ALA A 63 14.93 -6.33 -15.52
N SER A 64 14.47 -6.99 -14.45
CA SER A 64 13.48 -8.07 -14.50
C SER A 64 12.05 -7.63 -14.83
N HIS A 65 11.78 -6.32 -14.81
CA HIS A 65 10.44 -5.74 -15.03
C HIS A 65 10.35 -4.91 -16.31
N ILE A 66 11.47 -4.38 -16.84
CA ILE A 66 11.53 -3.50 -18.02
C ILE A 66 10.71 -4.01 -19.21
N GLN A 67 10.78 -5.29 -19.54
CA GLN A 67 10.06 -5.83 -20.70
C GLN A 67 8.53 -5.69 -20.52
N ALA A 68 8.03 -5.94 -19.31
CA ALA A 68 6.61 -5.85 -19.01
C ALA A 68 6.16 -4.40 -18.81
N THR A 69 6.93 -3.60 -18.07
CA THR A 69 6.59 -2.20 -17.73
C THR A 69 6.70 -1.25 -18.91
N SER A 70 7.55 -1.54 -19.91
CA SER A 70 7.61 -0.79 -21.16
C SER A 70 6.37 -1.00 -22.05
N SER A 71 5.74 -2.17 -21.94
CA SER A 71 4.58 -2.54 -22.78
C SER A 71 3.24 -2.23 -22.10
N MET A 72 3.18 -2.28 -20.77
CA MET A 72 1.95 -2.13 -20.01
C MET A 72 2.17 -1.38 -18.69
N VAL A 73 1.41 -0.30 -18.51
CA VAL A 73 1.40 0.50 -17.28
C VAL A 73 0.95 -0.37 -16.10
N GLY A 74 1.73 -0.39 -15.02
CA GLY A 74 1.37 -1.13 -13.80
C GLY A 74 1.61 -2.64 -13.90
N ALA A 75 2.32 -3.13 -14.93
CA ALA A 75 2.58 -4.55 -15.11
C ALA A 75 3.37 -5.17 -13.95
N ALA A 76 4.35 -4.44 -13.40
CA ALA A 76 5.12 -4.92 -12.26
C ALA A 76 4.25 -4.93 -11.00
N ALA A 77 3.45 -3.87 -10.78
CA ALA A 77 2.53 -3.82 -9.64
C ALA A 77 1.49 -4.95 -9.70
N SER A 78 0.89 -5.20 -10.86
CA SER A 78 -0.06 -6.29 -11.09
C SER A 78 0.56 -7.67 -10.81
N SER A 79 1.79 -7.89 -11.28
CA SER A 79 2.52 -9.14 -11.01
C SER A 79 2.81 -9.31 -9.53
N ALA A 80 3.18 -8.23 -8.84
CA ALA A 80 3.43 -8.23 -7.40
C ALA A 80 2.15 -8.49 -6.59
N GLU A 81 1.01 -7.95 -7.02
CA GLU A 81 -0.30 -8.23 -6.43
C GLU A 81 -0.63 -9.72 -6.54
N GLN A 82 -0.49 -10.31 -7.73
CA GLN A 82 -0.73 -11.75 -7.94
C GLN A 82 0.20 -12.62 -7.07
N ALA A 83 1.48 -12.24 -6.93
CA ALA A 83 2.40 -12.95 -6.06
C ALA A 83 1.95 -12.90 -4.59
N LYS A 84 1.47 -11.75 -4.12
CA LYS A 84 0.90 -11.58 -2.77
C LYS A 84 -0.40 -12.36 -2.60
N ARG A 85 -1.29 -12.37 -3.59
CA ARG A 85 -2.52 -13.17 -3.61
C ARG A 85 -2.20 -14.64 -3.35
N ARG A 86 -1.28 -15.21 -4.12
CA ARG A 86 -0.82 -16.60 -3.95
C ARG A 86 -0.19 -16.83 -2.57
N LYS A 87 0.62 -15.87 -2.09
CA LYS A 87 1.23 -15.96 -0.75
C LYS A 87 0.17 -16.10 0.35
N TYR A 88 -0.93 -15.37 0.27
CA TYR A 88 -1.95 -15.32 1.32
C TYR A 88 -3.24 -16.10 1.00
N GLU A 89 -3.21 -16.96 -0.02
CA GLU A 89 -4.38 -17.74 -0.49
C GLU A 89 -5.08 -18.53 0.62
N ILE A 90 -4.33 -19.07 1.59
CA ILE A 90 -4.90 -19.79 2.75
C ILE A 90 -5.84 -18.92 3.60
N LEU A 91 -5.72 -17.60 3.54
CA LEU A 91 -6.55 -16.66 4.30
C LEU A 91 -7.84 -16.29 3.56
N ASP A 92 -7.99 -16.66 2.28
CA ASP A 92 -9.11 -16.26 1.43
C ASP A 92 -10.45 -16.91 1.83
N SER A 93 -10.46 -17.94 2.69
CA SER A 93 -11.70 -18.46 3.26
C SER A 93 -12.29 -17.55 4.35
N SER A 94 -11.44 -16.90 5.12
CA SER A 94 -11.83 -16.19 6.36
C SER A 94 -11.75 -14.67 6.21
N PHE A 95 -10.88 -14.15 5.35
CA PHE A 95 -10.55 -12.73 5.26
C PHE A 95 -10.60 -12.23 3.83
N ILE A 96 -11.04 -10.99 3.62
CA ILE A 96 -10.90 -10.35 2.32
C ILE A 96 -9.47 -9.85 2.25
N PHE A 97 -8.57 -10.65 1.67
CA PHE A 97 -7.22 -10.19 1.40
C PHE A 97 -7.21 -9.26 0.19
N VAL A 98 -6.46 -8.16 0.24
CA VAL A 98 -6.22 -7.26 -0.88
C VAL A 98 -4.74 -6.82 -0.88
N PRO A 99 -3.93 -7.23 -1.86
CA PRO A 99 -2.60 -6.69 -2.02
C PRO A 99 -2.69 -5.24 -2.51
N PHE A 100 -1.86 -4.36 -1.93
CA PHE A 100 -1.77 -2.96 -2.35
C PHE A 100 -0.45 -2.77 -3.12
N GLY A 101 -0.46 -3.13 -4.40
CA GLY A 101 0.72 -3.03 -5.27
C GLY A 101 0.82 -1.67 -5.96
N VAL A 102 1.97 -1.03 -5.84
CA VAL A 102 2.31 0.17 -6.60
C VAL A 102 3.70 0.05 -7.21
N GLU A 103 3.94 0.74 -8.30
CA GLU A 103 5.28 0.88 -8.85
C GLU A 103 5.94 2.18 -8.37
N THR A 104 7.27 2.24 -8.37
CA THR A 104 8.05 3.41 -7.97
C THR A 104 7.69 4.64 -8.80
N LEU A 105 7.41 4.50 -10.10
CA LEU A 105 7.02 5.64 -10.94
C LEU A 105 5.54 6.04 -10.84
N GLY A 106 4.76 5.40 -9.97
CA GLY A 106 3.40 5.81 -9.65
C GLY A 106 2.25 4.97 -10.20
N PRO A 107 2.38 4.05 -11.18
CA PRO A 107 1.30 3.12 -11.54
C PRO A 107 0.87 2.24 -10.37
N TRP A 108 -0.44 2.06 -10.19
CA TRP A 108 -0.99 1.19 -9.16
C TRP A 108 -1.57 -0.06 -9.81
N GLY A 109 -1.44 -1.19 -9.13
CA GLY A 109 -2.05 -2.44 -9.55
C GLY A 109 -3.59 -2.36 -9.54
N PRO A 110 -4.27 -3.27 -10.25
CA PRO A 110 -5.73 -3.32 -10.28
C PRO A 110 -6.36 -3.46 -8.89
N GLU A 111 -5.81 -4.28 -8.00
CA GLU A 111 -6.38 -4.50 -6.67
C GLU A 111 -6.19 -3.27 -5.76
N ALA A 112 -5.01 -2.64 -5.79
CA ALA A 112 -4.76 -1.38 -5.08
C ALA A 112 -5.70 -0.25 -5.52
N ARG A 113 -5.93 -0.11 -6.84
CA ARG A 113 -6.87 0.90 -7.38
C ARG A 113 -8.31 0.62 -6.93
N ALA A 114 -8.73 -0.63 -6.92
CA ALA A 114 -10.06 -1.01 -6.47
C ALA A 114 -10.26 -0.69 -4.97
N LEU A 115 -9.28 -1.05 -4.13
CA LEU A 115 -9.33 -0.74 -2.70
C LEU A 115 -9.33 0.76 -2.45
N PHE A 116 -8.48 1.51 -3.15
CA PHE A 116 -8.44 2.97 -3.04
C PHE A 116 -9.76 3.63 -3.43
N LYS A 117 -10.41 3.16 -4.50
CA LYS A 117 -11.72 3.70 -4.90
C LYS A 117 -12.77 3.46 -3.83
N GLU A 118 -12.79 2.28 -3.21
CA GLU A 118 -13.70 1.96 -2.11
C GLU A 118 -13.39 2.81 -0.86
N LEU A 119 -12.12 2.93 -0.48
CA LEU A 119 -11.67 3.77 0.64
C LEU A 119 -12.02 5.24 0.42
N SER A 120 -11.72 5.77 -0.77
CA SER A 120 -12.00 7.15 -1.16
C SER A 120 -13.48 7.47 -1.04
N LYS A 121 -14.35 6.57 -1.53
CA LYS A 121 -15.80 6.70 -1.37
C LYS A 121 -16.22 6.75 0.10
N ARG A 122 -15.76 5.81 0.93
CA ARG A 122 -16.11 5.78 2.36
C ARG A 122 -15.58 7.00 3.11
N VAL A 123 -14.39 7.49 2.76
CA VAL A 123 -13.82 8.71 3.34
C VAL A 123 -14.69 9.92 2.99
N ILE A 124 -15.09 10.09 1.73
CA ILE A 124 -16.02 11.16 1.31
C ILE A 124 -17.33 11.08 2.08
N GLU A 125 -17.91 9.88 2.22
CA GLU A 125 -19.16 9.67 2.97
C GLU A 125 -19.00 10.01 4.46
N SER A 126 -17.87 9.64 5.07
CA SER A 126 -17.61 9.90 6.50
C SER A 126 -17.35 11.38 6.80
N THR A 127 -16.68 12.11 5.92
CA THR A 127 -16.30 13.51 6.15
C THR A 127 -17.33 14.50 5.64
N GLY A 128 -18.17 14.09 4.67
CA GLY A 128 -19.06 14.98 3.93
C GLY A 128 -18.35 15.90 2.93
N ASP A 129 -17.02 15.80 2.79
CA ASP A 129 -16.25 16.63 1.84
C ASP A 129 -16.03 15.87 0.51
N PRO A 130 -16.60 16.34 -0.61
CA PRO A 130 -16.40 15.70 -1.92
C PRO A 130 -14.94 15.70 -2.38
N ARG A 131 -14.08 16.56 -1.84
CA ARG A 131 -12.65 16.63 -2.17
C ARG A 131 -11.79 15.68 -1.35
N ALA A 132 -12.33 15.05 -0.31
CA ALA A 132 -11.56 14.20 0.61
C ALA A 132 -10.87 13.03 -0.12
N GLY A 133 -11.51 12.47 -1.16
CA GLY A 133 -10.91 11.45 -2.01
C GLY A 133 -9.67 11.93 -2.78
N SER A 134 -9.69 13.17 -3.27
CA SER A 134 -8.56 13.78 -3.98
C SER A 134 -7.38 14.04 -3.03
N TYR A 135 -7.66 14.57 -1.83
CA TYR A 135 -6.63 14.74 -0.80
C TYR A 135 -6.03 13.40 -0.39
N LEU A 136 -6.85 12.36 -0.34
CA LEU A 136 -6.36 11.02 -0.04
C LEU A 136 -5.41 10.52 -1.13
N GLY A 137 -5.78 10.67 -2.41
CA GLY A 137 -4.90 10.32 -3.53
C GLY A 137 -3.57 11.06 -3.49
N GLN A 138 -3.60 12.37 -3.23
CA GLN A 138 -2.38 13.19 -3.08
C GLN A 138 -1.48 12.67 -1.96
N ARG A 139 -2.04 12.27 -0.81
CA ARG A 139 -1.28 11.70 0.31
C ARG A 139 -0.57 10.40 -0.06
N PHE A 140 -1.22 9.50 -0.79
CA PHE A 140 -0.57 8.29 -1.28
C PHE A 140 0.53 8.61 -2.31
N SER A 141 0.28 9.52 -3.25
CA SER A 141 1.29 9.94 -4.24
C SER A 141 2.53 10.55 -3.58
N LEU A 142 2.33 11.44 -2.59
CA LEU A 142 3.43 12.04 -1.84
C LEU A 142 4.20 11.00 -1.02
N ALA A 143 3.50 10.02 -0.43
CA ALA A 143 4.15 8.93 0.31
C ALA A 143 5.09 8.10 -0.57
N ILE A 144 4.69 7.81 -1.82
CA ILE A 144 5.51 7.10 -2.80
C ILE A 144 6.71 7.96 -3.20
N GLN A 145 6.50 9.23 -3.54
CA GLN A 145 7.58 10.13 -3.95
C GLN A 145 8.62 10.32 -2.83
N ARG A 146 8.16 10.49 -1.57
CA ARG A 146 9.05 10.60 -0.41
C ARG A 146 9.86 9.34 -0.19
N GLY A 147 9.26 8.16 -0.28
CA GLY A 147 10.01 6.93 -0.09
C GLY A 147 10.95 6.60 -1.26
N ASN A 148 10.64 7.05 -2.49
CA ASN A 148 11.59 7.04 -3.60
C ASN A 148 12.78 7.96 -3.34
N ALA A 149 12.53 9.22 -2.95
CA ALA A 149 13.56 10.19 -2.63
C ALA A 149 14.48 9.69 -1.51
N ALA A 150 13.90 9.16 -0.43
CA ALA A 150 14.67 8.57 0.67
C ALA A 150 15.51 7.35 0.21
N SER A 151 14.99 6.54 -0.72
CA SER A 151 15.74 5.42 -1.28
C SER A 151 16.95 5.91 -2.10
N ILE A 152 16.79 6.96 -2.91
CA ILE A 152 17.89 7.57 -3.67
C ILE A 152 18.91 8.20 -2.73
N LEU A 153 18.47 9.02 -1.78
CA LEU A 153 19.36 9.69 -0.82
C LEU A 153 20.15 8.69 0.02
N GLY A 154 19.57 7.53 0.36
CA GLY A 154 20.27 6.44 1.04
C GLY A 154 21.39 5.78 0.23
N THR A 155 21.47 6.01 -1.09
CA THR A 155 22.54 5.49 -1.97
C THR A 155 23.67 6.48 -2.22
N VAL A 156 23.48 7.76 -1.87
CA VAL A 156 24.50 8.79 -2.03
C VAL A 156 25.46 8.72 -0.83
N PRO A 157 26.79 8.74 -1.04
CA PRO A 157 27.75 8.83 0.06
C PRO A 157 27.45 10.08 0.90
N ARG A 158 27.47 9.95 2.22
CA ARG A 158 27.33 11.10 3.13
C ARG A 158 28.54 12.01 2.98
N CYS A 159 28.49 12.93 2.03
CA CYS A 159 29.39 14.07 1.98
C CYS A 159 28.78 15.14 2.90
N GLY A 160 29.50 15.53 3.95
CA GLY A 160 28.98 16.24 5.13
C GLY A 160 28.42 17.64 4.86
N GLY A 161 27.20 17.73 4.32
CA GLY A 161 26.49 19.00 4.13
C GLY A 161 24.97 18.91 3.92
N PHE A 162 24.35 17.75 4.14
CA PHE A 162 22.91 17.55 3.93
C PHE A 162 22.22 16.87 5.12
N GLU A 163 22.60 17.22 6.35
CA GLU A 163 21.91 16.72 7.55
C GLU A 163 20.48 17.30 7.67
N ASP A 164 20.24 18.51 7.15
CA ASP A 164 18.94 19.21 7.29
C ASP A 164 17.78 18.66 6.44
N VAL A 165 18.05 17.77 5.47
CA VAL A 165 17.00 17.26 4.55
C VAL A 165 16.27 16.04 5.13
N LEU A 166 16.90 15.33 6.07
CA LEU A 166 16.35 14.09 6.64
C LEU A 166 15.33 14.34 7.75
N ASP A 167 15.34 15.52 8.37
CA ASP A 167 14.43 15.86 9.48
C ASP A 167 12.97 16.12 9.05
N PHE A 168 12.70 16.11 7.72
CA PHE A 168 11.37 16.35 7.15
C PHE A 168 10.73 15.13 6.47
N ILE A 169 11.35 13.94 6.53
CA ILE A 169 10.85 12.68 5.93
C ILE A 169 10.20 11.80 6.99
#